data_AF-A0AAV7J356-F1
#
_entry.id   AF-A0AAV7J356-F1
#
_cell.length_a   1.000
_cell.length_b   1.000
_cell.length_c   1.000
_cell.angle_alpha   90.00
_cell.angle_beta   90.00
_cell.angle_gamma   90.00
#
_symmetry.space_group_name_H-M   'P 1'
#
loop_
_entity.id
_entity.type
_entity.pdbx_description
1 polymer ?
#
loop_
_entity_poly.entity_id
_entity_poly.type
_entity_poly.pdbx_seq_one_letter_code
_entity_poly.pdbx_strand_id
1 'polypeptide(L)'
;MNIRNCYFVCFDSEQTPFVFTFNPYSKYAPDQWKTVREITEKFNYMTIYNRVYNKKNICKGLHFDRTKYLDRAVLNFALCMPPSQVIPLSKLTEKNHHLIYSHFEGDIFEMLKIGLKVSLNYNYDLEPFNHTSKPSGVCNLLLNKTSDVAATFSGHLSKFLTNPELRYNAEKLEDLQSSRYEKVYVTPSSKYFVTKNEILKPKSKFTTVFEGIDAVLKSESNALISIYMGLLVVFKRMNLSSDVLRNYYLSNKFIRDNYFIYALRHDWPLTKKFNSFLILLEDTGNLLKLNNDLISDLESLLIHIKIYPEFKPIDIESILFIFYFLRIGYIAATICFIIEKWQTKKKSLE
;
A
#
# COMPACT_ATOMS: atom_id res chain seq x y z
N MET A 1 -21.07 22.45 23.06
CA MET A 1 -20.14 22.13 24.16
C MET A 1 -20.42 20.70 24.64
N ASN A 2 -19.64 19.72 24.19
CA ASN A 2 -19.76 18.33 24.61
C ASN A 2 -18.42 17.62 24.34
N ILE A 3 -17.54 17.56 25.34
CA ILE A 3 -16.48 16.55 25.35
C ILE A 3 -17.20 15.22 25.59
N ARG A 4 -17.08 14.29 24.63
CA ARG A 4 -17.54 12.91 24.85
C ARG A 4 -16.53 12.24 25.76
N ASN A 5 -17.00 11.69 26.88
CA ASN A 5 -16.14 10.94 27.80
C ASN A 5 -15.46 9.78 27.05
N CYS A 6 -14.17 9.56 27.31
CA CYS A 6 -13.47 8.40 26.81
C CYS A 6 -13.60 7.25 27.81
N TYR A 7 -13.88 6.05 27.30
CA TYR A 7 -14.01 4.83 28.10
C TYR A 7 -13.24 3.70 27.45
N PHE A 8 -12.37 3.06 28.22
CA PHE A 8 -11.65 1.86 27.80
C PHE A 8 -12.20 0.67 28.59
N VAL A 9 -12.30 -0.50 27.95
CA VAL A 9 -12.63 -1.74 28.64
C VAL A 9 -11.40 -2.63 28.61
N CYS A 10 -10.94 -3.06 29.78
CA CYS A 10 -9.79 -3.92 29.94
C CYS A 10 -10.14 -5.08 30.87
N PHE A 11 -9.39 -6.17 30.79
CA PHE A 11 -9.51 -7.31 31.70
C PHE A 11 -8.32 -7.30 32.65
N ASP A 12 -8.54 -7.71 33.90
CA ASP A 12 -7.46 -7.99 34.85
C ASP A 12 -6.90 -9.42 34.69
N SER A 13 -5.99 -9.81 35.58
CA SER A 13 -5.41 -11.16 35.64
C SER A 13 -6.43 -12.27 35.91
N GLU A 14 -7.60 -11.94 36.47
CA GLU A 14 -8.69 -12.88 36.77
C GLU A 14 -9.75 -12.89 35.66
N GLN A 15 -9.49 -12.21 34.53
CA GLN A 15 -10.44 -11.97 33.44
C GLN A 15 -11.72 -11.22 33.87
N THR A 16 -11.67 -10.45 34.96
CA THR A 16 -12.75 -9.53 35.33
C THR A 16 -12.71 -8.31 34.42
N PRO A 17 -13.79 -7.98 33.69
CA PRO A 17 -13.83 -6.77 32.88
C PRO A 17 -13.97 -5.52 33.75
N PHE A 18 -13.12 -4.53 33.52
CA PHE A 18 -13.16 -3.20 34.11
C PHE A 18 -13.39 -2.14 33.04
N VAL A 19 -14.16 -1.10 33.39
CA VAL A 19 -14.25 0.13 32.61
C VAL A 19 -13.29 1.13 33.22
N PHE A 20 -12.40 1.70 32.41
CA PHE A 20 -11.49 2.78 32.77
C PHE A 20 -11.96 4.09 32.14
N THR A 21 -11.70 5.21 32.81
CA THR A 21 -11.87 6.56 32.29
C THR A 21 -10.88 7.51 32.96
N PHE A 22 -10.74 8.72 32.44
CA PHE A 22 -9.85 9.74 33.02
C PHE A 22 -10.57 11.08 33.17
N ASN A 23 -10.31 11.78 34.27
CA ASN A 23 -10.72 13.16 34.48
C ASN A 23 -9.45 14.04 34.51
N PRO A 24 -9.19 14.85 33.47
CA PRO A 24 -8.05 15.78 33.44
C PRO A 24 -8.36 17.13 34.12
N TYR A 25 -9.47 17.20 34.88
CA TYR A 25 -9.97 18.45 35.46
C TYR A 25 -10.23 18.39 36.97
N SER A 26 -10.54 17.21 37.52
CA SER A 26 -10.93 17.07 38.94
C SER A 26 -10.63 15.68 39.50
N LYS A 27 -10.38 15.64 40.82
CA LYS A 27 -10.36 14.44 41.69
C LYS A 27 -11.74 13.83 41.92
N TYR A 28 -12.80 14.51 41.51
CA TYR A 28 -14.16 14.05 41.73
C TYR A 28 -14.60 13.01 40.69
N ALA A 29 -15.14 11.91 41.21
CA ALA A 29 -15.83 10.86 40.48
C ALA A 29 -16.99 10.32 41.35
N PRO A 30 -18.11 9.86 40.76
CA PRO A 30 -19.18 9.20 41.52
C PRO A 30 -18.70 7.91 42.21
N ASP A 31 -19.17 7.63 43.44
CA ASP A 31 -18.71 6.59 44.39
C ASP A 31 -18.44 5.18 43.82
N GLN A 32 -19.11 4.81 42.72
CA GLN A 32 -18.89 3.55 42.00
C GLN A 32 -17.52 3.47 41.29
N TRP A 33 -16.80 4.58 41.14
CA TRP A 33 -15.50 4.68 40.49
C TRP A 33 -14.38 4.71 41.55
N LYS A 34 -13.34 3.90 41.35
CA LYS A 34 -12.14 3.88 42.18
C LYS A 34 -10.99 4.57 41.46
N THR A 35 -10.24 5.42 42.17
CA THR A 35 -9.00 6.00 41.64
C THR A 35 -7.95 4.91 41.46
N VAL A 36 -7.44 4.79 40.24
CA VAL A 36 -6.35 3.85 39.87
C VAL A 36 -5.00 4.54 39.97
N ARG A 37 -4.92 5.78 39.47
CA ARG A 37 -3.68 6.56 39.42
C ARG A 37 -3.99 8.04 39.38
N GLU A 38 -3.30 8.80 40.22
CA GLU A 38 -3.20 10.25 40.07
C GLU A 38 -1.90 10.60 39.36
N ILE A 39 -1.97 11.56 38.44
CA ILE A 39 -0.84 12.18 37.76
C ILE A 39 -0.87 13.65 38.16
N THR A 40 0.15 14.06 38.92
CA THR A 40 0.26 15.39 39.54
C THR A 40 1.50 16.12 39.05
N GLU A 41 1.75 16.06 37.75
CA GLU A 41 2.81 16.83 37.11
C GLU A 41 2.41 18.31 37.04
N LYS A 42 3.41 19.20 37.07
CA LYS A 42 3.27 20.62 37.43
C LYS A 42 2.25 21.44 36.60
N PHE A 43 1.81 20.93 35.46
CA PHE A 43 0.78 21.52 34.59
C PHE A 43 -0.24 20.51 34.02
N ASN A 44 -0.14 19.22 34.38
CA ASN A 44 -0.99 18.14 33.88
C ASN A 44 -1.63 17.40 35.07
N TYR A 45 -2.73 17.94 35.58
CA TYR A 45 -3.54 17.23 36.58
C TYR A 45 -4.42 16.19 35.87
N MET A 46 -4.21 14.90 36.12
CA MET A 46 -5.08 13.85 35.59
C MET A 46 -5.32 12.75 36.62
N THR A 47 -6.57 12.34 36.81
CA THR A 47 -6.91 11.16 37.59
C THR A 47 -7.51 10.09 36.69
N ILE A 48 -6.94 8.89 36.72
CA ILE A 48 -7.48 7.71 36.07
C ILE A 48 -8.34 6.96 37.07
N TYR A 49 -9.56 6.62 36.68
CA TYR A 49 -10.50 5.84 37.48
C TYR A 49 -10.85 4.54 36.78
N ASN A 50 -11.20 3.51 37.55
CA ASN A 50 -11.84 2.31 37.04
C ASN A 50 -13.10 1.95 37.84
N ARG A 51 -13.89 1.04 37.28
CA ARG A 51 -14.94 0.30 37.99
C ARG A 51 -15.16 -1.05 37.33
N VAL A 52 -15.67 -2.02 38.08
CA VAL A 52 -16.06 -3.32 37.51
C VAL A 52 -17.16 -3.10 36.46
N TYR A 53 -17.01 -3.71 35.29
CA TYR A 53 -18.02 -3.67 34.23
C TYR A 53 -19.28 -4.39 34.69
N ASN A 54 -20.41 -3.67 34.71
CA ASN A 54 -21.72 -4.24 35.03
C ASN A 54 -22.71 -3.88 33.92
N LYS A 55 -23.09 -4.89 33.12
CA LYS A 55 -24.02 -4.75 31.98
C LYS A 55 -25.35 -4.07 32.36
N LYS A 56 -25.86 -4.24 33.60
CA LYS A 56 -27.11 -3.63 34.06
C LYS A 56 -26.97 -2.15 34.46
N ASN A 57 -25.76 -1.68 34.79
CA ASN A 57 -25.52 -0.33 35.33
C ASN A 57 -24.50 0.49 34.50
N ILE A 58 -24.13 0.03 33.30
CA ILE A 58 -23.08 0.65 32.48
C ILE A 58 -23.31 2.15 32.23
N CYS A 59 -24.56 2.61 32.09
CA CYS A 59 -24.87 4.03 31.87
C CYS A 59 -24.93 4.87 33.16
N LYS A 60 -25.00 4.28 34.35
CA LYS A 60 -25.07 5.04 35.61
C LYS A 60 -23.72 5.67 35.92
N GLY A 61 -23.74 6.91 36.41
CA GLY A 61 -22.55 7.68 36.82
C GLY A 61 -21.46 7.79 35.75
N LEU A 62 -21.85 7.90 34.47
CA LEU A 62 -20.96 8.28 33.35
C LEU A 62 -20.81 9.82 33.21
N HIS A 63 -21.41 10.60 34.12
CA HIS A 63 -21.40 12.05 34.08
C HIS A 63 -20.50 12.57 35.20
N PHE A 64 -19.39 13.19 34.81
CA PHE A 64 -18.48 13.92 35.69
C PHE A 64 -18.77 15.42 35.63
N ASP A 65 -18.44 16.15 36.70
CA ASP A 65 -18.47 17.59 36.68
C ASP A 65 -17.51 18.16 35.63
N ARG A 66 -18.04 19.02 34.77
CA ARG A 66 -17.31 19.65 33.66
C ARG A 66 -16.85 21.04 34.08
N THR A 67 -15.62 21.42 33.77
CA THR A 67 -15.22 22.83 33.94
C THR A 67 -16.00 23.70 32.97
N LYS A 68 -16.32 24.92 33.39
CA LYS A 68 -17.00 25.92 32.57
C LYS A 68 -16.02 26.76 31.75
N TYR A 69 -14.73 26.77 32.12
CA TYR A 69 -13.66 27.58 31.55
C TYR A 69 -12.33 26.80 31.52
N LEU A 70 -11.45 27.15 30.56
CA LEU A 70 -10.08 26.65 30.41
C LEU A 70 -9.15 27.86 30.31
N ASP A 71 -8.39 28.15 31.38
CA ASP A 71 -7.56 29.34 31.46
C ASP A 71 -6.05 29.01 31.46
N ARG A 72 -5.31 29.70 30.59
CA ARG A 72 -3.86 29.99 30.67
C ARG A 72 -2.82 28.84 30.61
N ALA A 73 -3.13 27.68 30.03
CA ALA A 73 -2.06 26.77 29.57
C ALA A 73 -1.56 27.20 28.16
N VAL A 74 -0.26 27.45 28.01
CA VAL A 74 0.40 27.60 26.70
C VAL A 74 1.12 26.30 26.39
N LEU A 75 0.66 25.59 25.36
CA LEU A 75 1.27 24.37 24.85
C LEU A 75 1.55 24.54 23.36
N ASN A 76 2.81 24.35 22.97
CA ASN A 76 3.25 24.33 21.58
C ASN A 76 3.45 22.87 21.17
N PHE A 77 2.69 22.40 20.19
CA PHE A 77 2.89 21.08 19.60
C PHE A 77 2.92 21.17 18.07
N ALA A 78 3.72 20.30 17.47
CA ALA A 78 3.76 20.06 16.03
C ALA A 78 3.23 18.65 15.76
N LEU A 79 2.39 18.51 14.73
CA LEU A 79 1.96 17.20 14.22
C LEU A 79 3.18 16.39 13.76
N CYS A 80 3.24 15.11 14.10
CA CYS A 80 4.29 14.21 13.62
C CYS A 80 3.75 12.81 13.34
N MET A 81 3.50 12.51 12.06
CA MET A 81 3.58 11.14 11.57
C MET A 81 5.08 10.75 11.51
N PRO A 82 5.47 9.50 11.80
CA PRO A 82 6.84 9.21 12.23
C PRO A 82 7.86 9.06 11.08
N PRO A 83 9.15 9.41 11.25
CA PRO A 83 9.73 10.26 12.30
C PRO A 83 10.51 11.49 11.78
N SER A 84 10.54 12.52 12.64
CA SER A 84 11.64 13.48 12.89
C SER A 84 11.61 14.90 12.29
N GLN A 85 11.95 15.83 13.20
CA GLN A 85 12.39 17.23 13.07
C GLN A 85 11.36 18.34 12.78
N VAL A 86 11.30 19.29 13.73
CA VAL A 86 10.41 20.46 13.71
C VAL A 86 11.16 21.71 13.21
N ILE A 87 10.65 22.26 12.11
CA ILE A 87 10.94 23.56 11.45
C ILE A 87 10.51 24.84 12.22
N PRO A 88 11.34 25.65 12.93
CA PRO A 88 10.86 26.94 13.45
C PRO A 88 10.47 27.89 12.30
N LEU A 89 9.30 28.53 12.42
CA LEU A 89 8.69 29.33 11.35
C LEU A 89 9.58 30.49 10.87
N SER A 90 10.46 31.00 11.74
CA SER A 90 11.46 32.04 11.44
C SER A 90 12.52 31.64 10.40
N LYS A 91 12.56 30.38 9.96
CA LYS A 91 13.43 29.89 8.88
C LYS A 91 12.72 29.68 7.53
N LEU A 92 11.40 29.93 7.44
CA LEU A 92 10.65 29.84 6.19
C LEU A 92 10.66 31.18 5.45
N THR A 93 11.38 31.25 4.33
CA THR A 93 11.35 32.42 3.44
C THR A 93 10.13 32.40 2.52
N GLU A 94 9.72 33.61 2.11
CA GLU A 94 8.41 33.98 1.54
C GLU A 94 8.01 33.29 0.21
N LYS A 95 8.88 32.47 -0.39
CA LYS A 95 8.71 31.89 -1.74
C LYS A 95 7.87 30.59 -1.82
N ASN A 96 7.17 30.20 -0.76
CA ASN A 96 6.44 28.92 -0.69
C ASN A 96 4.89 29.05 -0.66
N HIS A 97 4.32 30.23 -0.90
CA HIS A 97 2.89 30.52 -0.64
C HIS A 97 1.85 30.02 -1.66
N HIS A 98 2.21 29.23 -2.68
CA HIS A 98 1.27 28.77 -3.70
C HIS A 98 1.08 27.25 -3.75
N LEU A 99 0.04 26.78 -3.05
CA LEU A 99 -0.84 25.66 -3.43
C LEU A 99 -1.96 25.51 -2.38
N ILE A 100 -3.14 26.07 -2.66
CA ILE A 100 -4.38 25.84 -1.91
C ILE A 100 -5.39 25.25 -2.90
N TYR A 101 -5.96 24.09 -2.57
CA TYR A 101 -7.20 23.62 -3.20
C TYR A 101 -8.06 22.87 -2.18
N SER A 102 -9.37 23.17 -2.22
CA SER A 102 -10.42 22.57 -1.41
C SER A 102 -11.00 21.34 -2.11
N HIS A 103 -11.12 20.21 -1.39
CA HIS A 103 -12.00 19.09 -1.77
C HIS A 103 -12.40 18.18 -0.58
N PHE A 104 -12.33 18.69 0.66
CA PHE A 104 -12.45 17.88 1.89
C PHE A 104 -13.82 18.01 2.59
N GLU A 105 -14.81 18.65 1.96
CA GLU A 105 -16.11 18.95 2.59
C GLU A 105 -17.17 17.85 2.40
N GLY A 106 -16.99 16.93 1.43
CA GLY A 106 -17.97 15.87 1.15
C GLY A 106 -17.97 14.72 2.17
N ASP A 107 -16.78 14.24 2.54
CA ASP A 107 -16.63 12.93 3.20
C ASP A 107 -17.09 12.95 4.68
N ILE A 108 -17.09 14.12 5.33
CA ILE A 108 -17.49 14.28 6.73
C ILE A 108 -18.98 13.94 6.96
N PHE A 109 -19.83 14.08 5.93
CA PHE A 109 -21.26 13.74 6.05
C PHE A 109 -21.56 12.25 5.82
N GLU A 110 -20.78 11.53 5.02
CA GLU A 110 -20.94 10.07 4.87
C GLU A 110 -20.42 9.29 6.09
N MET A 111 -19.46 9.84 6.84
CA MET A 111 -19.02 9.27 8.13
C MET A 111 -20.18 9.08 9.14
N LEU A 112 -21.26 9.87 9.03
CA LEU A 112 -22.43 9.74 9.91
C LEU A 112 -23.31 8.53 9.58
N LYS A 113 -23.29 8.02 8.33
CA LYS A 113 -24.06 6.83 7.92
C LYS A 113 -23.33 5.53 8.22
N ILE A 114 -22.01 5.49 7.99
CA ILE A 114 -21.17 4.28 8.16
C ILE A 114 -21.06 3.86 9.63
N GLY A 115 -21.37 4.73 10.59
CA GLY A 115 -21.40 4.42 12.03
C GLY A 115 -22.40 3.34 12.49
N LEU A 116 -23.19 2.76 11.58
CA LEU A 116 -24.30 1.83 11.87
C LEU A 116 -24.00 0.32 11.69
N LYS A 117 -22.70 -0.04 11.65
CA LYS A 117 -22.11 -1.37 11.96
C LYS A 117 -22.06 -2.43 10.84
N VAL A 118 -21.01 -3.25 10.93
CA VAL A 118 -20.41 -4.10 9.86
C VAL A 118 -20.58 -5.61 10.15
N SER A 119 -20.24 -6.45 9.17
CA SER A 119 -20.53 -7.89 9.03
C SER A 119 -19.31 -8.83 9.06
N LEU A 120 -19.58 -10.09 9.47
CA LEU A 120 -19.01 -11.41 9.07
C LEU A 120 -17.48 -11.71 9.12
N ASN A 121 -17.14 -13.01 9.14
CA ASN A 121 -15.78 -13.57 9.29
C ASN A 121 -15.68 -14.98 8.63
N TYR A 122 -14.48 -15.45 8.26
CA TYR A 122 -14.21 -16.73 7.53
C TYR A 122 -12.98 -17.50 8.07
N ASN A 123 -12.80 -18.78 7.68
CA ASN A 123 -11.65 -19.64 8.03
C ASN A 123 -11.34 -20.72 6.96
N TYR A 124 -10.13 -21.31 6.92
CA TYR A 124 -9.64 -22.27 5.89
C TYR A 124 -8.76 -23.43 6.44
N ASP A 125 -8.73 -24.57 5.71
CA ASP A 125 -7.98 -25.84 5.89
C ASP A 125 -7.97 -26.64 4.54
N LEU A 126 -7.08 -27.58 4.16
CA LEU A 126 -5.68 -27.91 4.55
C LEU A 126 -4.89 -28.57 3.35
N GLU A 127 -4.38 -29.82 3.44
CA GLU A 127 -3.36 -30.44 2.53
C GLU A 127 -3.71 -31.78 1.80
N PRO A 128 -2.90 -32.26 0.81
CA PRO A 128 -3.09 -33.49 0.02
C PRO A 128 -2.09 -34.63 0.31
N PHE A 129 -2.37 -35.89 -0.09
CA PHE A 129 -1.31 -36.93 -0.24
C PHE A 129 -1.57 -37.97 -1.37
N ASN A 130 -0.69 -38.98 -1.51
CA ASN A 130 -0.20 -39.49 -2.81
C ASN A 130 0.17 -41.01 -2.81
N HIS A 131 0.26 -41.66 -3.97
CA HIS A 131 0.66 -43.07 -4.16
C HIS A 131 1.74 -43.28 -5.23
N THR A 132 2.68 -44.22 -5.00
CA THR A 132 3.64 -44.70 -6.02
C THR A 132 3.91 -46.21 -5.90
N SER A 133 4.19 -46.86 -7.03
CA SER A 133 4.71 -48.24 -7.11
C SER A 133 6.00 -48.27 -7.95
N LYS A 134 7.00 -49.06 -7.54
CA LYS A 134 8.33 -49.08 -8.18
C LYS A 134 8.53 -50.30 -9.09
N PRO A 135 8.99 -50.12 -10.34
CA PRO A 135 9.50 -51.23 -11.17
C PRO A 135 10.96 -51.58 -10.78
N SER A 136 11.46 -52.73 -11.28
CA SER A 136 12.84 -53.20 -11.05
C SER A 136 13.46 -53.82 -12.32
N GLY A 137 14.79 -53.85 -12.43
CA GLY A 137 15.54 -54.42 -13.57
C GLY A 137 16.29 -53.41 -14.43
N VAL A 138 16.76 -53.81 -15.62
CA VAL A 138 17.48 -52.93 -16.58
C VAL A 138 16.60 -51.76 -17.04
N CYS A 139 15.28 -51.98 -17.17
CA CYS A 139 14.31 -50.92 -17.37
C CYS A 139 14.37 -49.86 -16.26
N ASN A 140 14.70 -50.21 -15.02
CA ASN A 140 14.83 -49.25 -13.92
C ASN A 140 16.10 -48.38 -14.07
N LEU A 141 17.17 -48.90 -14.70
CA LEU A 141 18.38 -48.13 -14.93
C LEU A 141 18.25 -47.16 -16.12
N LEU A 142 17.50 -47.57 -17.15
CA LEU A 142 17.08 -46.69 -18.24
C LEU A 142 16.05 -45.68 -17.75
N LEU A 143 14.97 -46.11 -17.08
CA LEU A 143 13.92 -45.24 -16.55
C LEU A 143 14.49 -44.22 -15.58
N ASN A 144 15.28 -44.60 -14.57
CA ASN A 144 15.79 -43.61 -13.60
C ASN A 144 16.74 -42.60 -14.27
N LYS A 145 17.66 -43.04 -15.13
CA LYS A 145 18.59 -42.10 -15.80
C LYS A 145 17.91 -41.22 -16.84
N THR A 146 16.91 -41.71 -17.58
CA THR A 146 16.16 -40.86 -18.53
C THR A 146 15.08 -40.04 -17.83
N SER A 147 14.50 -40.51 -16.71
CA SER A 147 13.60 -39.71 -15.88
C SER A 147 14.32 -38.56 -15.21
N ASP A 148 15.55 -38.77 -14.73
CA ASP A 148 16.35 -37.68 -14.14
C ASP A 148 16.65 -36.60 -15.17
N VAL A 149 17.03 -36.97 -16.40
CA VAL A 149 17.25 -36.00 -17.50
C VAL A 149 15.94 -35.34 -17.93
N ALA A 150 14.85 -36.10 -18.07
CA ALA A 150 13.54 -35.55 -18.46
C ALA A 150 12.97 -34.62 -17.36
N ALA A 151 13.04 -35.00 -16.09
CA ALA A 151 12.60 -34.20 -14.96
C ALA A 151 13.48 -32.94 -14.79
N THR A 152 14.80 -33.06 -14.99
CA THR A 152 15.71 -31.91 -15.00
C THR A 152 15.38 -30.95 -16.15
N PHE A 153 15.16 -31.47 -17.36
CA PHE A 153 14.75 -30.66 -18.52
C PHE A 153 13.38 -30.01 -18.30
N SER A 154 12.37 -30.76 -17.85
CA SER A 154 11.04 -30.22 -17.51
C SER A 154 11.10 -29.21 -16.37
N GLY A 155 11.98 -29.39 -15.38
CA GLY A 155 12.22 -28.43 -14.30
C GLY A 155 12.89 -27.15 -14.80
N HIS A 156 13.89 -27.23 -15.67
CA HIS A 156 14.50 -26.06 -16.31
C HIS A 156 13.56 -25.34 -17.26
N LEU A 157 12.80 -26.08 -18.07
CA LEU A 157 11.79 -25.53 -18.96
C LEU A 157 10.66 -24.87 -18.15
N SER A 158 10.13 -25.54 -17.13
CA SER A 158 9.16 -24.96 -16.22
C SER A 158 9.72 -23.69 -15.57
N LYS A 159 10.94 -23.71 -15.03
CA LYS A 159 11.60 -22.52 -14.48
C LYS A 159 11.75 -21.39 -15.48
N PHE A 160 12.03 -21.69 -16.75
CA PHE A 160 12.12 -20.68 -17.82
C PHE A 160 10.74 -20.09 -18.15
N LEU A 161 9.71 -20.93 -18.26
CA LEU A 161 8.32 -20.53 -18.54
C LEU A 161 7.64 -19.82 -17.35
N THR A 162 8.03 -20.15 -16.12
CA THR A 162 7.57 -19.50 -14.89
C THR A 162 8.54 -18.43 -14.40
N ASN A 163 9.51 -18.01 -15.21
CA ASN A 163 10.29 -16.82 -14.88
C ASN A 163 9.47 -15.61 -15.35
N PRO A 164 8.94 -14.77 -14.45
CA PRO A 164 8.15 -13.62 -14.87
C PRO A 164 8.99 -12.67 -15.72
N GLU A 165 8.36 -12.02 -16.70
CA GLU A 165 9.04 -10.95 -17.42
C GLU A 165 9.31 -9.81 -16.44
N LEU A 166 10.58 -9.65 -16.05
CA LEU A 166 11.02 -8.60 -15.13
C LEU A 166 10.92 -7.24 -15.82
N ARG A 167 9.70 -6.70 -15.91
CA ARG A 167 9.48 -5.29 -16.19
C ARG A 167 10.15 -4.50 -15.08
N TYR A 168 11.36 -4.01 -15.33
CA TYR A 168 12.05 -3.12 -14.41
C TYR A 168 11.24 -1.83 -14.33
N ASN A 169 10.58 -1.60 -13.21
CA ASN A 169 9.74 -0.43 -13.01
C ASN A 169 10.40 0.52 -12.01
N ALA A 170 10.12 1.81 -12.15
CA ALA A 170 10.68 2.82 -11.25
C ALA A 170 10.15 2.65 -9.82
N GLU A 171 11.07 2.34 -8.90
CA GLU A 171 10.84 2.21 -7.46
C GLU A 171 11.56 3.31 -6.68
N LYS A 172 12.51 4.01 -7.30
CA LYS A 172 13.26 5.12 -6.72
C LYS A 172 13.35 6.32 -7.66
N LEU A 173 13.80 7.45 -7.13
CA LEU A 173 13.99 8.68 -7.91
C LEU A 173 15.08 8.52 -8.98
N GLU A 174 16.09 7.69 -8.72
CA GLU A 174 17.21 7.41 -9.62
C GLU A 174 16.75 6.60 -10.85
N ASP A 175 15.74 5.73 -10.69
CA ASP A 175 15.19 4.95 -11.80
C ASP A 175 14.58 5.88 -12.86
N LEU A 176 13.87 6.92 -12.43
CA LEU A 176 13.29 7.96 -13.28
C LEU A 176 14.34 8.85 -13.97
N GLN A 177 15.57 8.88 -13.44
CA GLN A 177 16.68 9.58 -14.08
C GLN A 177 17.29 8.76 -15.23
N SER A 178 17.18 7.43 -15.19
CA SER A 178 17.72 6.52 -16.21
C SER A 178 17.24 6.84 -17.63
N SER A 179 18.04 6.48 -18.65
CA SER A 179 17.71 6.69 -20.06
C SER A 179 16.45 5.97 -20.54
N ARG A 180 15.94 4.98 -19.79
CA ARG A 180 14.71 4.26 -20.13
C ARG A 180 13.46 5.15 -20.08
N TYR A 181 13.40 6.07 -19.11
CA TYR A 181 12.31 7.02 -19.04
C TYR A 181 12.68 8.26 -19.85
N GLU A 182 12.06 8.36 -21.03
CA GLU A 182 12.25 9.45 -21.98
C GLU A 182 11.54 10.72 -21.46
N LYS A 183 10.33 10.57 -20.95
CA LYS A 183 9.48 11.67 -20.46
C LYS A 183 8.92 11.35 -19.09
N VAL A 184 9.10 12.28 -18.15
CA VAL A 184 8.53 12.18 -16.79
C VAL A 184 7.44 13.23 -16.66
N TYR A 185 6.20 12.77 -16.61
CA TYR A 185 5.03 13.62 -16.42
C TYR A 185 4.93 14.03 -14.95
N VAL A 186 4.68 15.30 -14.67
CA VAL A 186 4.75 15.85 -13.31
C VAL A 186 3.51 16.68 -13.03
N THR A 187 2.79 16.29 -11.98
CA THR A 187 1.62 17.03 -11.49
C THR A 187 2.01 18.41 -10.91
N PRO A 188 1.12 19.41 -10.90
CA PRO A 188 1.47 20.77 -10.45
C PRO A 188 1.95 20.82 -8.99
N SER A 189 1.41 19.96 -8.13
CA SER A 189 1.81 19.81 -6.73
C SER A 189 3.24 19.25 -6.56
N SER A 190 3.70 18.44 -7.52
CA SER A 190 5.05 17.86 -7.53
C SER A 190 6.07 18.73 -8.28
N LYS A 191 5.63 19.82 -8.92
CA LYS A 191 6.48 20.70 -9.75
C LYS A 191 7.72 21.19 -9.02
N TYR A 192 7.57 21.76 -7.83
CA TYR A 192 8.68 22.32 -7.06
C TYR A 192 9.79 21.29 -6.76
N PHE A 193 9.38 20.06 -6.41
CA PHE A 193 10.29 18.95 -6.14
C PHE A 193 11.13 18.62 -7.38
N VAL A 194 10.48 18.43 -8.54
CA VAL A 194 11.20 18.07 -9.78
C VAL A 194 12.03 19.23 -10.33
N THR A 195 11.58 20.48 -10.21
CA THR A 195 12.36 21.65 -10.70
C THR A 195 13.69 21.87 -9.98
N LYS A 196 13.89 21.28 -8.79
CA LYS A 196 15.17 21.30 -8.06
C LYS A 196 16.14 20.19 -8.48
N ASN A 197 15.66 19.14 -9.15
CA ASN A 197 16.50 18.05 -9.62
C ASN A 197 16.94 18.36 -11.07
N GLU A 198 18.22 18.69 -11.25
CA GLU A 198 18.75 19.12 -12.55
C GLU A 198 18.67 18.03 -13.64
N ILE A 199 18.66 16.75 -13.26
CA ILE A 199 18.61 15.60 -14.16
C ILE A 199 17.17 15.34 -14.65
N LEU A 200 16.18 15.44 -13.74
CA LEU A 200 14.77 15.24 -14.08
C LEU A 200 14.12 16.46 -14.75
N LYS A 201 14.58 17.67 -14.41
CA LYS A 201 14.07 18.93 -14.99
C LYS A 201 13.94 18.92 -16.53
N PRO A 202 14.97 18.54 -17.33
CA PRO A 202 14.85 18.51 -18.80
C PRO A 202 13.91 17.41 -19.31
N LYS A 203 13.71 16.32 -18.57
CA LYS A 203 12.75 15.25 -18.90
C LYS A 203 11.33 15.55 -18.45
N SER A 204 11.14 16.58 -17.62
CA SER A 204 9.88 16.83 -16.92
C SER A 204 8.86 17.57 -17.79
N LYS A 205 7.65 17.00 -17.92
CA LYS A 205 6.51 17.65 -18.57
C LYS A 205 5.40 17.88 -17.55
N PHE A 206 5.11 19.16 -17.26
CA PHE A 206 4.03 19.52 -16.33
C PHE A 206 2.66 19.30 -16.99
N THR A 207 1.77 18.62 -16.27
CA THR A 207 0.50 18.12 -16.82
C THR A 207 -0.52 17.88 -15.69
N THR A 208 -1.80 17.69 -16.01
CA THR A 208 -2.79 17.22 -15.03
C THR A 208 -2.60 15.73 -14.73
N VAL A 209 -3.20 15.25 -13.63
CA VAL A 209 -3.17 13.81 -13.28
C VAL A 209 -3.79 12.97 -14.41
N PHE A 210 -4.89 13.43 -15.01
CA PHE A 210 -5.62 12.74 -16.08
C PHE A 210 -4.77 12.58 -17.35
N GLU A 211 -4.15 13.66 -17.82
CA GLU A 211 -3.26 13.65 -18.99
C GLU A 211 -1.98 12.84 -18.73
N GLY A 212 -1.44 12.88 -17.51
CA GLY A 212 -0.27 12.08 -17.13
C GLY A 212 -0.55 10.57 -17.13
N ILE A 213 -1.74 10.18 -16.66
CA ILE A 213 -2.27 8.80 -16.70
C ILE A 213 -2.39 8.34 -18.17
N ASP A 214 -3.10 9.10 -19.01
CA ASP A 214 -3.24 8.83 -20.45
C ASP A 214 -1.88 8.75 -21.17
N ALA A 215 -0.92 9.60 -20.82
CA ALA A 215 0.42 9.56 -21.41
C ALA A 215 1.24 8.32 -21.00
N VAL A 216 1.08 7.82 -19.77
CA VAL A 216 1.74 6.57 -19.32
C VAL A 216 1.15 5.35 -20.05
N LEU A 217 -0.15 5.30 -20.31
CA LEU A 217 -0.74 4.22 -21.13
C LEU A 217 -0.23 4.19 -22.57
N LYS A 218 0.21 5.34 -23.10
CA LYS A 218 0.69 5.45 -24.49
C LYS A 218 2.13 5.00 -24.70
N SER A 219 2.94 4.85 -23.64
CA SER A 219 4.30 4.31 -23.74
C SER A 219 4.86 3.88 -22.39
N GLU A 220 5.46 2.69 -22.34
CA GLU A 220 6.25 2.20 -21.20
C GLU A 220 7.50 3.06 -20.90
N SER A 221 7.94 3.90 -21.84
CA SER A 221 9.04 4.87 -21.63
C SER A 221 8.60 6.15 -20.90
N ASN A 222 7.32 6.26 -20.55
CA ASN A 222 6.76 7.38 -19.79
C ASN A 222 6.56 7.00 -18.32
N ALA A 223 6.75 7.97 -17.42
CA ALA A 223 6.44 7.83 -16.00
C ALA A 223 5.64 9.04 -15.49
N LEU A 224 4.91 8.88 -14.37
CA LEU A 224 4.13 9.95 -13.75
C LEU A 224 4.52 10.16 -12.27
N ILE A 225 4.88 11.39 -11.91
CA ILE A 225 5.07 11.84 -10.53
C ILE A 225 3.81 12.58 -10.07
N SER A 226 3.06 11.96 -9.16
CA SER A 226 1.83 12.47 -8.57
C SER A 226 1.83 12.37 -7.05
N ILE A 227 0.98 13.17 -6.39
CA ILE A 227 0.55 12.89 -5.02
C ILE A 227 -0.31 11.62 -5.07
N TYR A 228 0.02 10.66 -4.20
CA TYR A 228 -0.64 9.36 -4.08
C TYR A 228 -2.17 9.44 -4.01
N MET A 229 -2.72 10.19 -3.04
CA MET A 229 -4.18 10.37 -2.90
C MET A 229 -4.81 10.99 -4.15
N GLY A 230 -4.14 11.94 -4.80
CA GLY A 230 -4.62 12.56 -6.05
C GLY A 230 -4.66 11.58 -7.22
N LEU A 231 -3.73 10.64 -7.29
CA LEU A 231 -3.74 9.55 -8.28
C LEU A 231 -4.92 8.60 -8.04
N LEU A 232 -5.10 8.15 -6.80
CA LEU A 232 -6.13 7.19 -6.42
C LEU A 232 -7.56 7.72 -6.62
N VAL A 233 -7.81 8.99 -6.26
CA VAL A 233 -9.10 9.66 -6.54
C VAL A 233 -9.39 9.72 -8.04
N VAL A 234 -8.37 9.93 -8.88
CA VAL A 234 -8.54 9.94 -10.33
C VAL A 234 -8.79 8.55 -10.89
N PHE A 235 -8.11 7.50 -10.42
CA PHE A 235 -8.42 6.11 -10.79
C PHE A 235 -9.88 5.74 -10.44
N LYS A 236 -10.34 6.06 -9.22
CA LYS A 236 -11.74 5.85 -8.81
C LYS A 236 -12.72 6.61 -9.70
N ARG A 237 -12.43 7.88 -10.01
CA ARG A 237 -13.30 8.76 -10.81
C ARG A 237 -13.33 8.42 -12.30
N MET A 238 -12.23 7.93 -12.87
CA MET A 238 -12.17 7.46 -14.24
C MET A 238 -12.94 6.15 -14.46
N ASN A 239 -13.25 5.42 -13.39
CA ASN A 239 -13.87 4.09 -13.43
C ASN A 239 -13.14 3.15 -14.41
N LEU A 240 -11.79 3.18 -14.36
CA LEU A 240 -10.95 2.35 -15.22
C LEU A 240 -11.26 0.87 -14.95
N SER A 241 -11.40 0.08 -16.02
CA SER A 241 -11.56 -1.37 -15.86
C SER A 241 -10.32 -1.97 -15.18
N SER A 242 -10.50 -3.12 -14.52
CA SER A 242 -9.40 -3.90 -13.95
C SER A 242 -8.27 -4.13 -14.94
N ASP A 243 -8.59 -4.25 -16.23
CA ASP A 243 -7.65 -4.63 -17.28
C ASP A 243 -6.79 -3.43 -17.70
N VAL A 244 -7.35 -2.21 -17.66
CA VAL A 244 -6.55 -0.99 -17.82
C VAL A 244 -5.66 -0.76 -16.60
N LEU A 245 -6.16 -1.05 -15.38
CA LEU A 245 -5.38 -0.92 -14.14
C LEU A 245 -4.21 -1.89 -14.04
N ARG A 246 -4.31 -3.11 -14.61
CA ARG A 246 -3.19 -4.08 -14.67
C ARG A 246 -1.98 -3.57 -15.47
N ASN A 247 -2.21 -2.71 -16.47
CA ASN A 247 -1.13 -2.11 -17.26
C ASN A 247 -0.37 -0.99 -16.51
N TYR A 248 -0.85 -0.58 -15.33
CA TYR A 248 -0.13 0.37 -14.49
C TYR A 248 0.76 -0.32 -13.48
N TYR A 249 2.03 0.07 -13.48
CA TYR A 249 2.87 -0.09 -12.31
C TYR A 249 2.72 1.11 -11.37
N LEU A 250 2.28 0.86 -10.14
CA LEU A 250 2.40 1.83 -9.06
C LEU A 250 3.59 1.45 -8.18
N SER A 251 4.55 2.38 -8.04
CA SER A 251 5.70 2.19 -7.13
C SER A 251 5.23 1.89 -5.72
N ASN A 252 5.79 0.83 -5.13
CA ASN A 252 5.56 0.47 -3.73
C ASN A 252 6.34 1.38 -2.76
N LYS A 253 7.25 2.20 -3.28
CA LYS A 253 8.02 3.18 -2.53
C LYS A 253 7.60 4.59 -2.87
N PHE A 254 7.34 5.38 -1.84
CA PHE A 254 7.20 6.82 -1.98
C PHE A 254 8.57 7.44 -2.30
N ILE A 255 8.60 8.24 -3.36
CA ILE A 255 9.77 9.03 -3.74
C ILE A 255 10.08 10.10 -2.67
N ARG A 256 9.03 10.60 -1.99
CA ARG A 256 9.11 11.62 -0.96
C ARG A 256 7.81 11.70 -0.17
N ASP A 257 7.92 11.82 1.16
CA ASP A 257 6.80 12.16 2.03
C ASP A 257 6.40 13.64 1.88
N ASN A 258 5.09 13.88 1.74
CA ASN A 258 4.52 15.22 1.68
C ASN A 258 3.50 15.37 2.82
N TYR A 259 3.60 16.49 3.53
CA TYR A 259 2.72 16.83 4.64
C TYR A 259 1.72 17.88 4.19
N PHE A 260 0.43 17.64 4.41
CA PHE A 260 -0.60 18.64 4.20
C PHE A 260 -0.68 19.54 5.43
N ILE A 261 -0.65 20.85 5.20
CA ILE A 261 -0.72 21.87 6.25
C ILE A 261 -1.86 22.82 5.89
N TYR A 262 -2.75 23.07 6.85
CA TYR A 262 -3.77 24.10 6.71
C TYR A 262 -3.12 25.48 6.80
N ALA A 263 -3.04 26.17 5.66
CA ALA A 263 -2.58 27.56 5.61
C ALA A 263 -3.66 28.48 6.22
N LEU A 264 -3.33 29.11 7.34
CA LEU A 264 -4.21 30.03 8.06
C LEU A 264 -3.62 31.44 8.03
N ARG A 265 -4.48 32.46 8.00
CA ARG A 265 -4.05 33.85 8.12
C ARG A 265 -3.43 34.09 9.50
N HIS A 266 -2.30 34.79 9.56
CA HIS A 266 -1.52 34.96 10.79
C HIS A 266 -2.34 35.54 11.96
N ASP A 267 -3.21 36.51 11.67
CA ASP A 267 -4.13 37.19 12.59
C ASP A 267 -5.49 36.49 12.77
N TRP A 268 -5.72 35.29 12.19
CA TRP A 268 -7.03 34.64 12.26
C TRP A 268 -7.40 34.28 13.72
N PRO A 269 -8.48 34.85 14.30
CA PRO A 269 -8.76 34.74 15.73
C PRO A 269 -9.14 33.31 16.17
N LEU A 270 -9.42 32.42 15.22
CA LEU A 270 -9.76 31.02 15.46
C LEU A 270 -8.56 30.06 15.36
N THR A 271 -7.36 30.51 14.95
CA THR A 271 -6.18 29.65 14.75
C THR A 271 -5.92 28.70 15.93
N LYS A 272 -5.94 29.22 17.17
CA LYS A 272 -5.77 28.38 18.37
C LYS A 272 -6.87 27.33 18.54
N LYS A 273 -8.14 27.70 18.27
CA LYS A 273 -9.30 26.79 18.40
C LYS A 273 -9.27 25.72 17.31
N PHE A 274 -8.93 26.09 16.09
CA PHE A 274 -8.82 25.17 14.96
C PHE A 274 -7.67 24.16 15.16
N ASN A 275 -6.49 24.62 15.60
CA ASN A 275 -5.38 23.72 15.93
C ASN A 275 -5.74 22.75 17.07
N SER A 276 -6.42 23.24 18.12
CA SER A 276 -6.91 22.38 19.21
C SER A 276 -7.95 21.36 18.73
N PHE A 277 -8.76 21.72 17.73
CA PHE A 277 -9.72 20.81 17.10
C PHE A 277 -9.04 19.75 16.23
N LEU A 278 -8.00 20.12 15.47
CA LEU A 278 -7.21 19.15 14.70
C LEU A 278 -6.50 18.13 15.61
N ILE A 279 -5.87 18.60 16.69
CA ILE A 279 -5.28 17.71 17.71
C ILE A 279 -6.34 16.78 18.29
N LEU A 280 -7.53 17.30 18.63
CA LEU A 280 -8.63 16.45 19.11
C LEU A 280 -9.09 15.41 18.08
N LEU A 281 -9.09 15.72 16.77
CA LEU A 281 -9.43 14.76 15.71
C LEU A 281 -8.35 13.67 15.53
N GLU A 282 -7.08 14.00 15.76
CA GLU A 282 -5.96 13.08 15.75
C GLU A 282 -5.98 12.17 17.00
N ASP A 283 -6.03 12.74 18.20
CA ASP A 283 -6.07 12.04 19.50
C ASP A 283 -7.28 11.09 19.63
N THR A 284 -8.42 11.46 19.03
CA THR A 284 -9.61 10.59 19.02
C THR A 284 -9.56 9.50 17.95
N GLY A 285 -8.50 9.45 17.13
CA GLY A 285 -8.37 8.52 16.01
C GLY A 285 -9.37 8.77 14.88
N ASN A 286 -10.17 9.84 14.91
CA ASN A 286 -11.17 10.13 13.88
C ASN A 286 -10.51 10.48 12.53
N LEU A 287 -9.39 11.21 12.56
CA LEU A 287 -8.62 11.51 11.36
C LEU A 287 -7.96 10.26 10.77
N LEU A 288 -7.42 9.38 11.63
CA LEU A 288 -6.93 8.07 11.22
C LEU A 288 -8.04 7.20 10.64
N LYS A 289 -9.24 7.20 11.25
CA LYS A 289 -10.41 6.47 10.73
C LYS A 289 -10.83 7.00 9.36
N LEU A 290 -10.93 8.31 9.17
CA LEU A 290 -11.26 8.90 7.87
C LEU A 290 -10.23 8.51 6.80
N ASN A 291 -8.94 8.58 7.16
CA ASN A 291 -7.87 8.15 6.27
C ASN A 291 -7.97 6.65 5.95
N ASN A 292 -8.26 5.80 6.92
CA ASN A 292 -8.43 4.35 6.73
C ASN A 292 -9.71 4.00 5.96
N ASP A 293 -10.81 4.71 6.16
CA ASP A 293 -12.06 4.52 5.41
C ASP A 293 -11.81 4.90 3.93
N LEU A 294 -11.17 6.06 3.67
CA LEU A 294 -10.75 6.48 2.32
C LEU A 294 -9.72 5.51 1.69
N ILE A 295 -8.72 5.06 2.46
CA ILE A 295 -7.70 4.13 1.97
C ILE A 295 -8.31 2.76 1.69
N SER A 296 -9.19 2.22 2.56
CA SER A 296 -9.85 0.92 2.34
C SER A 296 -10.66 0.90 1.03
N ASP A 297 -11.39 1.97 0.75
CA ASP A 297 -12.11 2.16 -0.52
C ASP A 297 -11.15 2.10 -1.73
N LEU A 298 -9.95 2.65 -1.59
CA LEU A 298 -8.93 2.73 -2.63
C LEU A 298 -8.01 1.49 -2.67
N GLU A 299 -7.91 0.74 -1.57
CA GLU A 299 -7.19 -0.53 -1.46
C GLU A 299 -7.85 -1.61 -2.30
N SER A 300 -9.18 -1.57 -2.44
CA SER A 300 -9.92 -2.40 -3.41
C SER A 300 -9.39 -2.22 -4.85
N LEU A 301 -9.07 -0.98 -5.24
CA LEU A 301 -8.46 -0.67 -6.54
C LEU A 301 -6.98 -1.09 -6.58
N LEU A 302 -6.25 -0.91 -5.48
CA LEU A 302 -4.84 -1.32 -5.36
C LEU A 302 -4.65 -2.84 -5.42
N ILE A 303 -5.62 -3.65 -5.00
CA ILE A 303 -5.60 -5.10 -5.17
C ILE A 303 -5.61 -5.47 -6.67
N HIS A 304 -6.28 -4.69 -7.52
CA HIS A 304 -6.25 -4.89 -8.98
C HIS A 304 -4.97 -4.35 -9.65
N ILE A 305 -4.30 -3.36 -9.04
CA ILE A 305 -3.00 -2.82 -9.47
C ILE A 305 -1.83 -3.70 -8.97
N LYS A 306 -2.01 -4.47 -7.89
CA LYS A 306 -0.99 -5.40 -7.39
C LYS A 306 -0.73 -6.49 -8.42
N ILE A 307 0.42 -6.32 -9.08
CA ILE A 307 0.95 -7.13 -10.16
C ILE A 307 0.92 -8.62 -9.77
N TYR A 308 0.00 -9.36 -10.36
CA TYR A 308 0.27 -10.76 -10.64
C TYR A 308 1.44 -10.79 -11.63
N PRO A 309 2.49 -11.59 -11.39
CA PRO A 309 3.57 -11.74 -12.36
C PRO A 309 2.97 -12.11 -13.72
N GLU A 310 3.02 -11.19 -14.68
CA GLU A 310 2.58 -11.47 -16.04
C GLU A 310 3.61 -12.41 -16.66
N PHE A 311 3.28 -13.70 -16.63
CA PHE A 311 3.98 -14.70 -17.42
C PHE A 311 3.74 -14.36 -18.88
N LYS A 312 4.80 -13.95 -19.58
CA LYS A 312 4.75 -13.71 -21.01
C LYS A 312 4.24 -14.98 -21.69
N PRO A 313 3.11 -14.95 -22.42
CA PRO A 313 2.66 -16.12 -23.14
C PRO A 313 3.75 -16.54 -24.13
N ILE A 314 4.00 -17.85 -24.24
CA ILE A 314 5.01 -18.36 -25.15
C ILE A 314 4.58 -18.00 -26.56
N ASP A 315 5.33 -17.11 -27.21
CA ASP A 315 5.09 -16.79 -28.61
C ASP A 315 5.39 -18.01 -29.48
N ILE A 316 4.57 -18.23 -30.52
CA ILE A 316 4.77 -19.29 -31.50
C ILE A 316 6.17 -19.14 -32.14
N GLU A 317 6.64 -17.90 -32.34
CA GLU A 317 8.00 -17.63 -32.83
C GLU A 317 9.10 -18.26 -31.96
N SER A 318 8.92 -18.28 -30.63
CA SER A 318 9.88 -18.94 -29.71
C SER A 318 9.88 -20.46 -29.87
N ILE A 319 8.75 -21.06 -30.29
CA ILE A 319 8.61 -22.49 -30.55
C ILE A 319 9.12 -22.86 -31.95
N LEU A 320 9.08 -21.95 -32.93
CA LEU A 320 9.64 -22.17 -34.29
C LEU A 320 11.11 -22.62 -34.28
N PHE A 321 11.89 -22.15 -33.30
CA PHE A 321 13.26 -22.61 -33.08
C PHE A 321 13.37 -24.15 -32.94
N ILE A 322 12.45 -24.78 -32.19
CA ILE A 322 12.40 -26.24 -32.01
C ILE A 322 12.08 -26.93 -33.34
N PHE A 323 11.16 -26.37 -34.12
CA PHE A 323 10.82 -26.89 -35.45
C PHE A 323 11.97 -26.75 -36.47
N TYR A 324 12.82 -25.73 -36.37
CA TYR A 324 14.04 -25.64 -37.19
C TYR A 324 15.04 -26.76 -36.84
N PHE A 325 15.26 -27.04 -35.54
CA PHE A 325 16.09 -28.17 -35.12
C PHE A 325 15.53 -29.51 -35.59
N LEU A 326 14.22 -29.71 -35.47
CA LEU A 326 13.53 -30.91 -35.97
C LEU A 326 13.76 -31.09 -37.48
N ARG A 327 13.61 -30.02 -38.27
CA ARG A 327 13.82 -30.02 -39.73
C ARG A 327 15.27 -30.38 -40.09
N ILE A 328 16.26 -29.80 -39.41
CA ILE A 328 17.68 -30.10 -39.63
C ILE A 328 17.97 -31.57 -39.31
N GLY A 329 17.47 -32.07 -38.18
CA GLY A 329 17.59 -33.48 -37.80
C GLY A 329 16.97 -34.43 -38.83
N TYR A 330 15.80 -34.10 -39.37
CA TYR A 330 15.12 -34.90 -40.39
C TYR A 330 15.91 -34.97 -41.71
N ILE A 331 16.49 -33.84 -42.14
CA ILE A 331 17.37 -33.77 -43.32
C ILE A 331 18.62 -34.63 -43.09
N ALA A 332 19.28 -34.50 -41.93
CA ALA A 332 20.46 -35.29 -41.59
C ALA A 332 20.16 -36.80 -41.55
N ALA A 333 19.07 -37.22 -40.91
CA ALA A 333 18.63 -38.61 -40.87
C ALA A 333 18.36 -39.18 -42.27
N THR A 334 17.74 -38.39 -43.15
CA THR A 334 17.49 -38.76 -44.55
C THR A 334 18.80 -38.99 -45.31
N ILE A 335 19.79 -38.11 -45.13
CA ILE A 335 21.13 -38.25 -45.74
C ILE A 335 21.83 -39.51 -45.22
N CYS A 336 21.83 -39.75 -43.90
CA CYS A 336 22.42 -40.94 -43.29
C CYS A 336 21.79 -42.23 -43.84
N PHE A 337 20.47 -42.30 -43.96
CA PHE A 337 19.76 -43.46 -44.52
C PHE A 337 20.13 -43.73 -45.99
N ILE A 338 20.29 -42.68 -46.81
CA ILE A 338 20.75 -42.81 -48.20
C ILE A 338 22.17 -43.38 -48.25
N ILE A 339 23.08 -42.89 -47.40
CA ILE A 339 24.46 -43.38 -47.29
C ILE A 339 24.48 -44.85 -46.84
N GLU A 340 23.70 -45.22 -45.83
CA GLU A 340 23.59 -46.59 -45.32
C GLU A 340 23.07 -47.55 -46.41
N LYS A 341 22.03 -47.15 -47.16
CA LYS A 341 21.51 -47.93 -48.30
C LYS A 341 22.53 -48.08 -49.43
N TRP A 342 23.34 -47.05 -49.68
CA TRP A 342 24.40 -47.11 -50.67
C TRP A 342 25.54 -48.06 -50.25
N GLN A 343 25.97 -47.98 -48.98
CA GLN A 343 26.99 -48.88 -48.42
C GLN A 343 26.54 -50.34 -48.36
N THR A 344 25.30 -50.61 -47.95
CA THR A 344 24.75 -51.99 -47.94
C THR A 344 24.64 -52.55 -49.35
N LYS A 345 24.24 -51.76 -50.35
CA LYS A 345 24.26 -52.19 -51.75
C LYS A 345 25.68 -52.50 -52.25
N LYS A 346 26.69 -51.67 -51.91
CA LYS A 346 28.10 -51.94 -52.29
C LYS A 346 28.60 -53.26 -51.71
N LYS A 347 28.32 -53.53 -50.42
CA LYS A 347 28.65 -54.80 -49.74
C LYS A 347 27.91 -56.04 -50.26
N SER A 348 26.89 -55.88 -51.11
CA SER A 348 26.21 -56.99 -51.79
C SER A 348 26.71 -57.26 -53.21
N LEU A 349 27.68 -56.46 -53.68
CA LEU A 349 28.35 -56.58 -54.98
C LEU A 349 29.84 -56.98 -54.84
N GLU A 350 30.34 -56.98 -53.61
CA GLU A 350 31.63 -57.53 -53.15
C GLU A 350 31.38 -58.92 -52.53
#